data_AF-K1V2M8-F1
#
_entry.id   AF-K1V2M8-F1
#
_cell.length_a   1.000
_cell.length_b   1.000
_cell.length_c   1.000
_cell.angle_alpha   90.00
_cell.angle_beta   90.00
_cell.angle_gamma   90.00
#
_symmetry.space_group_name_H-M   'P 1'
#
loop_
_entity.id
_entity.type
_entity.pdbx_description
1 polymer ?
#
loop_
_entity_poly.entity_id
_entity_poly.type
_entity_poly.pdbx_seq_one_letter_code
_entity_poly.pdbx_strand_id
1 'polypeptide(L)'
;KLEVKYSGAVMLPEIHKKWGEGQVKKICNWFIHNASMQKKLIISYIILVSIPLCILGIHSFSAANQNLLDQTEVTMDNNLHRMCQEADAIFQRETDFTKYLAYNLEFRQTLEGNAYNGSAIAQSLNKTVEPVFWYFITSDENLKMIKIVTPNTASDIGSFLESAEPYEDTVW
;
A
#
# COMPACT_ATOMS: atom_id res chain seq x y z
N LYS A 1 33.56 -12.31 -28.21
CA LYS A 1 33.24 -13.76 -28.20
C LYS A 1 32.74 -14.12 -26.80
N LEU A 2 31.43 -14.08 -26.58
CA LEU A 2 30.78 -14.52 -25.35
C LEU A 2 29.47 -15.20 -25.76
N GLU A 3 29.52 -16.53 -25.91
CA GLU A 3 28.32 -17.36 -26.03
C GLU A 3 27.78 -17.62 -24.62
N VAL A 4 26.59 -17.09 -24.33
CA VAL A 4 25.88 -17.37 -23.09
C VAL A 4 25.02 -18.62 -23.30
N LYS A 5 25.36 -19.63 -22.49
CA LYS A 5 24.79 -20.98 -22.43
C LYS A 5 23.36 -20.95 -21.86
N TYR A 6 22.35 -20.97 -22.72
CA TYR A 6 20.96 -21.27 -22.34
C TYR A 6 20.52 -22.61 -22.95
N SER A 7 20.84 -23.73 -22.29
CA SER A 7 20.51 -25.09 -22.77
C SER A 7 19.65 -25.92 -21.80
N GLY A 8 19.20 -25.33 -20.67
CA GLY A 8 18.48 -26.08 -19.62
C GLY A 8 16.95 -25.95 -19.64
N ALA A 9 16.41 -24.79 -20.04
CA ALA A 9 14.99 -24.50 -19.87
C ALA A 9 14.07 -24.98 -21.02
N VAL A 10 14.65 -25.26 -22.20
CA VAL A 10 13.89 -25.65 -23.41
C VAL A 10 13.68 -27.17 -23.51
N MET A 11 14.45 -27.98 -22.77
CA MET A 11 14.42 -29.45 -22.85
C MET A 11 13.30 -30.10 -22.02
N LEU A 12 12.81 -29.45 -20.96
CA LEU A 12 11.76 -29.99 -20.08
C LEU A 12 10.39 -30.15 -20.78
N PRO A 13 9.88 -29.20 -21.58
CA PRO A 13 8.61 -29.38 -22.28
C PRO A 13 8.66 -30.46 -23.38
N GLU A 14 9.80 -30.64 -24.05
CA GLU A 14 9.96 -31.66 -25.10
C GLU A 14 9.94 -33.09 -24.57
N ILE A 15 10.55 -33.33 -23.41
CA ILE A 15 10.61 -34.66 -22.78
C ILE A 15 9.22 -35.06 -22.25
N HIS A 16 8.48 -34.12 -21.63
CA HIS A 16 7.10 -34.35 -21.18
C HIS A 16 6.14 -34.63 -22.35
N LYS A 17 6.31 -33.91 -23.47
CA LYS A 17 5.52 -34.11 -24.69
C LYS A 17 5.80 -35.48 -25.33
N LYS A 18 7.06 -35.87 -25.48
CA LYS A 18 7.44 -37.19 -26.04
C LYS A 18 7.03 -38.37 -25.15
N TRP A 19 7.06 -38.22 -23.82
CA TRP A 19 6.62 -39.27 -22.90
C TRP A 19 5.10 -39.45 -22.94
N GLY A 20 4.33 -38.35 -23.00
CA GLY A 20 2.88 -38.38 -23.18
C GLY A 20 2.46 -39.05 -24.49
N GLU A 21 3.10 -38.71 -25.61
CA GLU A 21 2.80 -39.30 -26.92
C GLU A 21 3.07 -40.82 -26.97
N GLY A 22 4.13 -41.30 -26.32
CA GLY A 22 4.45 -42.72 -26.23
C GLY A 22 3.45 -43.53 -25.40
N GLN A 23 2.95 -42.95 -24.30
CA GLN A 23 1.92 -43.55 -23.45
C GLN A 23 0.57 -43.58 -24.16
N VAL A 24 0.18 -42.49 -24.83
CA VAL A 24 -1.07 -42.41 -25.61
C VAL A 24 -1.09 -43.46 -26.72
N LYS A 25 0.03 -43.63 -27.46
CA LYS A 25 0.13 -44.66 -28.49
C LYS A 25 0.01 -46.08 -27.94
N LYS A 26 0.61 -46.38 -26.78
CA LYS A 26 0.46 -47.68 -26.09
C LYS A 26 -0.99 -47.95 -25.69
N ILE A 27 -1.67 -46.95 -25.14
CA ILE A 27 -3.05 -47.06 -24.69
C ILE A 27 -4.00 -47.24 -25.89
N CYS A 28 -3.83 -46.45 -26.95
CA CYS A 28 -4.60 -46.59 -28.19
C CYS A 28 -4.39 -47.95 -28.84
N ASN A 29 -3.16 -48.46 -28.89
CA ASN A 29 -2.88 -49.76 -29.51
C ASN A 29 -3.47 -50.92 -28.69
N TRP A 30 -3.38 -50.86 -27.36
CA TRP A 30 -4.05 -51.82 -26.46
C TRP A 30 -5.58 -51.77 -26.59
N PHE A 31 -6.15 -50.57 -26.71
CA PHE A 31 -7.58 -50.36 -26.86
C PHE A 31 -8.11 -50.93 -28.19
N ILE A 32 -7.38 -50.75 -29.30
CA ILE A 32 -7.80 -51.24 -30.61
C ILE A 32 -7.63 -52.76 -30.73
N HIS A 33 -6.49 -53.32 -30.29
CA HIS A 33 -6.15 -54.72 -30.52
C HIS A 33 -6.61 -55.71 -29.42
N ASN A 34 -6.58 -55.32 -28.13
CA ASN A 34 -6.72 -56.25 -27.01
C ASN A 34 -8.02 -56.10 -26.18
N ALA A 35 -8.83 -55.08 -26.42
CA ALA A 35 -10.04 -54.83 -25.63
C ALA A 35 -11.29 -55.54 -26.20
N SER A 36 -12.02 -56.24 -25.32
CA SER A 36 -13.35 -56.83 -25.59
C SER A 36 -14.35 -55.76 -26.04
N MET A 37 -15.29 -56.12 -26.93
CA MET A 37 -16.34 -55.24 -27.47
C MET A 37 -17.09 -54.43 -26.39
N GLN A 38 -17.40 -55.05 -25.25
CA GLN A 38 -18.09 -54.38 -24.14
C GLN A 38 -17.23 -53.28 -23.48
N LYS A 39 -15.92 -53.53 -23.31
CA LYS A 39 -14.99 -52.56 -22.71
C LYS A 39 -14.71 -51.38 -23.65
N LYS A 40 -14.67 -51.65 -24.96
CA LYS A 40 -14.54 -50.61 -26.00
C LYS A 40 -15.70 -49.62 -25.95
N LEU A 41 -16.93 -50.12 -25.80
CA LEU A 41 -18.13 -49.28 -25.73
C LEU A 41 -18.14 -48.37 -24.49
N ILE A 42 -17.82 -48.92 -23.32
CA ILE A 42 -17.79 -48.18 -22.04
C ILE A 42 -16.74 -47.07 -22.07
N ILE A 43 -15.53 -47.37 -22.53
CA ILE A 43 -14.44 -46.37 -22.60
C ILE A 43 -14.78 -45.27 -23.61
N SER A 44 -15.37 -45.63 -24.76
CA SER A 44 -15.80 -44.63 -25.75
C SER A 44 -16.84 -43.68 -25.16
N TYR A 45 -17.79 -44.19 -24.36
CA TYR A 45 -18.79 -43.36 -23.70
C TYR A 45 -18.17 -42.44 -22.63
N ILE A 46 -17.21 -42.93 -21.85
CA ILE A 46 -16.48 -42.11 -20.86
C ILE A 46 -15.70 -40.99 -21.54
N ILE A 47 -15.02 -41.27 -22.65
CA ILE A 47 -14.28 -40.25 -23.41
C ILE A 47 -15.26 -39.21 -23.98
N LEU A 48 -16.38 -39.65 -24.53
CA LEU A 48 -17.42 -38.79 -25.09
C LEU A 48 -17.97 -37.80 -24.05
N VAL A 49 -18.17 -38.24 -22.80
CA VAL A 49 -18.68 -37.41 -21.71
C VAL A 49 -17.58 -36.56 -21.06
N SER A 50 -16.36 -37.09 -20.96
CA SER A 50 -15.22 -36.38 -20.34
C SER A 50 -14.78 -35.16 -21.14
N ILE A 51 -14.77 -35.23 -22.48
CA ILE A 51 -14.34 -34.10 -23.33
C ILE A 51 -15.11 -32.81 -23.04
N PRO A 52 -16.45 -32.76 -23.13
CA PRO A 52 -17.21 -31.54 -22.85
C PRO A 52 -17.11 -31.12 -21.38
N LEU A 53 -17.03 -32.07 -20.43
CA LEU A 53 -16.81 -31.74 -19.02
C LEU A 53 -15.47 -31.02 -18.79
N CYS A 54 -14.40 -31.49 -19.42
CA CYS A 54 -13.09 -30.84 -19.33
C CYS A 54 -13.11 -29.43 -19.95
N ILE A 55 -13.74 -29.26 -21.10
CA ILE A 55 -13.86 -27.94 -21.77
C ILE A 55 -14.62 -26.96 -20.87
N LEU A 56 -15.75 -27.39 -20.30
CA LEU A 56 -16.54 -26.58 -19.37
C LEU A 56 -15.75 -26.27 -18.09
N GLY A 57 -14.99 -27.24 -17.57
CA GLY A 57 -14.13 -27.04 -16.40
C GLY A 57 -13.06 -25.98 -16.64
N ILE A 58 -12.37 -26.03 -17.79
CA ILE A 58 -11.35 -25.04 -18.16
C ILE A 58 -11.98 -23.64 -18.31
N HIS A 59 -13.14 -23.54 -18.98
CA HIS A 59 -13.83 -22.26 -19.14
C HIS A 59 -14.28 -21.69 -17.79
N SER A 60 -14.87 -22.53 -16.93
CA SER A 60 -15.29 -22.14 -15.59
C SER A 60 -14.12 -21.67 -14.73
N PHE A 61 -12.99 -22.40 -14.78
CA PHE A 61 -11.78 -22.01 -14.07
C PHE A 61 -11.19 -20.69 -14.58
N SER A 62 -11.13 -20.50 -15.91
CA SER A 62 -10.67 -19.26 -16.52
C SER A 62 -11.55 -18.07 -16.14
N ALA A 63 -12.87 -18.24 -16.21
CA ALA A 63 -13.83 -17.20 -15.85
C ALA A 63 -13.78 -16.87 -14.36
N ALA A 64 -13.66 -17.87 -13.48
CA ALA A 64 -13.50 -17.66 -12.05
C ALA A 64 -12.20 -16.89 -11.74
N ASN A 65 -11.10 -17.22 -12.42
CA ASN A 65 -9.83 -16.53 -12.22
C ASN A 65 -9.88 -15.07 -12.68
N GLN A 66 -10.52 -14.78 -13.82
CA GLN A 66 -10.73 -13.40 -14.28
C GLN A 66 -11.60 -12.62 -13.29
N ASN A 67 -12.74 -13.18 -12.89
CA ASN A 67 -13.63 -12.54 -11.91
C ASN A 67 -12.94 -12.27 -10.57
N LEU A 68 -12.03 -13.15 -10.13
CA LEU A 68 -11.25 -12.93 -8.92
C LEU A 68 -10.26 -11.79 -9.07
N LEU A 69 -9.59 -11.66 -10.22
CA LEU A 69 -8.69 -10.54 -10.50
C LEU A 69 -9.47 -9.22 -10.53
N ASP A 70 -10.59 -9.19 -11.23
CA ASP A 70 -11.44 -8.00 -11.33
C ASP A 70 -11.99 -7.59 -9.95
N GLN A 71 -12.47 -8.55 -9.14
CA GLN A 71 -12.93 -8.27 -7.77
C GLN A 71 -11.80 -7.79 -6.86
N THR A 72 -10.60 -8.35 -7.03
CA THR A 72 -9.42 -7.94 -6.25
C THR A 72 -9.03 -6.51 -6.60
N GLU A 73 -9.01 -6.16 -7.89
CA GLU A 73 -8.73 -4.81 -8.38
C GLU A 73 -9.74 -3.81 -7.82
N VAL A 74 -11.04 -4.07 -7.94
CA VAL A 74 -12.10 -3.21 -7.38
C VAL A 74 -11.98 -3.08 -5.86
N THR A 75 -11.65 -4.15 -5.15
CA THR A 75 -11.46 -4.11 -3.70
C THR A 75 -10.24 -3.28 -3.32
N MET A 76 -9.13 -3.42 -4.05
CA MET A 76 -7.93 -2.63 -3.86
C MET A 76 -8.19 -1.14 -4.13
N ASP A 77 -8.86 -0.80 -5.22
CA ASP A 77 -9.20 0.59 -5.56
C ASP A 77 -10.06 1.23 -4.47
N ASN A 78 -11.10 0.52 -4.00
CA ASN A 78 -11.93 0.99 -2.90
C ASN A 78 -11.13 1.20 -1.60
N ASN A 79 -10.21 0.29 -1.28
CA ASN A 79 -9.37 0.41 -0.09
C ASN A 79 -8.37 1.57 -0.22
N LEU A 80 -7.73 1.72 -1.39
CA LEU A 80 -6.83 2.85 -1.66
C LEU A 80 -7.58 4.17 -1.57
N HIS A 81 -8.78 4.25 -2.15
CA HIS A 81 -9.61 5.45 -2.06
C HIS A 81 -9.93 5.81 -0.61
N ARG A 82 -10.30 4.83 0.22
CA ARG A 82 -10.54 5.03 1.66
C ARG A 82 -9.28 5.51 2.39
N MET A 83 -8.13 4.91 2.10
CA MET A 83 -6.86 5.36 2.68
C MET A 83 -6.51 6.79 2.28
N CYS A 84 -6.75 7.18 1.02
CA CYS A 84 -6.58 8.55 0.56
C CYS A 84 -7.51 9.51 1.31
N GLN A 85 -8.79 9.17 1.48
CA GLN A 85 -9.74 9.98 2.24
C GLN A 85 -9.33 10.14 3.71
N GLU A 86 -8.84 9.07 4.34
CA GLU A 86 -8.34 9.11 5.71
C GLU A 86 -7.08 10.00 5.81
N ALA A 87 -6.15 9.88 4.86
CA ALA A 87 -4.96 10.73 4.80
C ALA A 87 -5.31 12.21 4.57
N ASP A 88 -6.23 12.50 3.66
CA ASP A 88 -6.70 13.87 3.40
C ASP A 88 -7.34 14.48 4.67
N ALA A 89 -8.13 13.70 5.40
CA ALA A 89 -8.73 14.15 6.66
C ALA A 89 -7.67 14.45 7.73
N ILE A 90 -6.60 13.65 7.80
CA ILE A 90 -5.46 13.91 8.70
C ILE A 90 -4.76 15.21 8.29
N PHE A 91 -4.41 15.39 7.01
CA PHE A 91 -3.73 16.61 6.55
C PHE A 91 -4.58 17.87 6.70
N GLN A 92 -5.90 17.79 6.50
CA GLN A 92 -6.79 18.92 6.74
C GLN A 92 -6.81 19.29 8.22
N ARG A 93 -6.88 18.31 9.12
CA ARG A 93 -6.80 18.55 10.57
C ARG A 93 -5.48 19.21 10.96
N GLU A 94 -4.35 18.68 10.48
CA GLU A 94 -3.04 19.28 10.72
C GLU A 94 -2.96 20.72 10.19
N THR A 95 -3.48 20.96 8.98
CA THR A 95 -3.52 22.29 8.38
C THR A 95 -4.35 23.26 9.24
N ASP A 96 -5.50 22.83 9.75
CA ASP A 96 -6.36 23.66 10.59
C ASP A 96 -5.72 23.94 11.96
N PHE A 97 -4.96 22.98 12.51
CA PHE A 97 -4.09 23.25 13.66
C PHE A 97 -3.07 24.33 13.33
N THR A 98 -2.28 24.17 12.25
CA THR A 98 -1.30 25.19 11.86
C THR A 98 -1.92 26.58 11.69
N LYS A 99 -3.10 26.68 11.06
CA LYS A 99 -3.82 27.96 10.94
C LYS A 99 -4.18 28.53 12.31
N TYR A 100 -4.83 27.75 13.17
CA TYR A 100 -5.24 28.21 14.50
C TYR A 100 -4.04 28.77 15.30
N LEU A 101 -2.89 28.14 15.14
CA LEU A 101 -1.65 28.50 15.83
C LEU A 101 -0.99 29.74 15.23
N ALA A 102 -0.91 29.83 13.90
CA ALA A 102 -0.36 31.00 13.21
C ALA A 102 -1.19 32.29 13.43
N TYR A 103 -2.48 32.14 13.75
CA TYR A 103 -3.41 33.27 13.93
C TYR A 103 -3.68 33.65 15.39
N ASN A 104 -2.93 33.13 16.36
CA ASN A 104 -3.11 33.54 17.76
C ASN A 104 -2.62 34.99 17.97
N LEU A 105 -3.53 35.95 17.83
CA LEU A 105 -3.23 37.39 17.72
C LEU A 105 -2.52 37.93 18.97
N GLU A 106 -2.95 37.54 20.17
CA GLU A 106 -2.35 37.98 21.45
C GLU A 106 -0.88 37.55 21.55
N PHE A 107 -0.61 36.29 21.21
CA PHE A 107 0.74 35.75 21.23
C PHE A 107 1.62 36.39 20.15
N ARG A 108 1.11 36.54 18.92
CA ARG A 108 1.84 37.16 17.82
C ARG A 108 2.20 38.62 18.10
N GLN A 109 1.26 39.40 18.62
CA GLN A 109 1.52 40.78 19.03
C GLN A 109 2.56 40.87 20.14
N THR A 110 2.57 39.90 21.06
CA THR A 110 3.59 39.84 22.11
C THR A 110 4.95 39.49 21.53
N LEU A 111 5.02 38.52 20.62
CA LEU A 111 6.25 38.12 19.92
C LEU A 111 6.86 39.23 19.06
N GLU A 112 6.03 39.98 18.33
CA GLU A 112 6.47 41.06 17.44
C GLU A 112 6.76 42.35 18.23
N GLY A 113 5.96 42.66 19.26
CA GLY A 113 6.06 43.90 20.02
C GLY A 113 7.03 43.88 21.21
N ASN A 114 7.42 42.69 21.69
CA ASN A 114 8.32 42.52 22.83
C ASN A 114 9.49 41.59 22.49
N ALA A 115 10.05 41.73 21.28
CA ALA A 115 11.21 40.95 20.84
C ALA A 115 12.32 40.96 21.91
N TYR A 116 12.93 39.79 22.16
CA TYR A 116 13.95 39.56 23.19
C TYR A 116 13.52 39.75 24.66
N ASN A 117 12.26 40.08 24.93
CA ASN A 117 11.71 40.04 26.29
C ASN A 117 11.15 38.65 26.60
N GLY A 118 12.05 37.73 26.93
CA GLY A 118 11.70 36.32 27.14
C GLY A 118 10.65 36.10 28.23
N SER A 119 10.57 36.97 29.25
CA SER A 119 9.56 36.87 30.30
C SER A 119 8.15 37.22 29.81
N ALA A 120 8.00 38.28 29.00
CA ALA A 120 6.70 38.66 28.44
C ALA A 120 6.21 37.63 27.42
N ILE A 121 7.12 37.11 26.60
CA ILE A 121 6.84 36.06 25.62
C ILE A 121 6.44 34.76 26.33
N ALA A 122 7.17 34.33 27.36
CA ALA A 122 6.83 33.15 28.15
C ALA A 122 5.46 33.27 28.83
N GLN A 123 5.14 34.43 29.42
CA GLN A 123 3.85 34.65 30.07
C GLN A 123 2.69 34.56 29.08
N SER A 124 2.86 35.15 27.89
CA SER A 124 1.85 35.10 26.82
C SER A 124 1.70 33.69 26.27
N LEU A 125 2.81 32.98 26.02
CA LEU A 125 2.84 31.59 25.58
C LEU A 125 2.08 30.68 26.55
N ASN A 126 2.42 30.72 27.84
CA ASN A 126 1.83 29.86 28.89
C ASN A 126 0.33 30.14 29.10
N LYS A 127 -0.10 31.38 28.90
CA LYS A 127 -1.50 31.79 29.08
C LYS A 127 -2.39 31.40 27.90
N THR A 128 -1.86 31.44 26.68
CA THR A 128 -2.69 31.39 25.45
C THR A 128 -2.44 30.16 24.59
N VAL A 129 -1.18 29.79 24.36
CA VAL A 129 -0.80 28.78 23.35
C VAL A 129 -0.47 27.43 23.99
N GLU A 130 0.28 27.38 25.10
CA GLU A 130 0.71 26.10 25.70
C GLU A 130 -0.44 25.16 26.09
N PRO A 131 -1.54 25.62 26.73
CA PRO A 131 -2.63 24.72 27.09
C PRO A 131 -3.28 24.05 25.88
N VAL A 132 -3.34 24.79 24.76
CA VAL A 132 -3.88 24.29 23.50
C VAL A 132 -2.93 23.29 22.85
N PHE A 133 -1.61 23.56 22.88
CA PHE A 133 -0.60 22.61 22.42
C PHE A 133 -0.61 21.30 23.19
N TRP A 134 -0.66 21.38 24.52
CA TRP A 134 -0.78 20.19 25.35
C TRP A 134 -2.06 19.42 25.05
N TYR A 135 -3.20 20.11 24.86
CA TYR A 135 -4.44 19.46 24.45
C TYR A 135 -4.28 18.71 23.13
N PHE A 136 -3.65 19.30 22.11
CA PHE A 136 -3.46 18.63 20.82
C PHE A 136 -2.49 17.45 20.90
N ILE A 137 -1.34 17.60 21.56
CA ILE A 137 -0.35 16.53 21.69
C ILE A 137 -0.90 15.35 22.51
N THR A 138 -1.74 15.64 23.50
CA THR A 138 -2.36 14.57 24.32
C THR A 138 -3.61 13.97 23.69
N SER A 139 -4.29 14.68 22.79
CA SER A 139 -5.52 14.20 22.14
C SER A 139 -5.29 13.46 20.82
N ASP A 140 -4.17 13.69 20.13
CA ASP A 140 -3.85 13.05 18.85
C ASP A 140 -2.55 12.23 18.95
N GLU A 141 -2.65 10.90 18.87
CA GLU A 141 -1.50 9.99 18.95
C GLU A 141 -0.52 10.15 17.79
N ASN A 142 -0.95 10.75 16.66
CA ASN A 142 -0.07 10.99 15.51
C ASN A 142 0.79 12.24 15.70
N LEU A 143 0.41 13.14 16.59
CA LEU A 143 1.09 14.40 16.84
C LEU A 143 2.13 14.26 17.96
N LYS A 144 3.37 13.97 17.59
CA LYS A 144 4.46 13.75 18.56
C LYS A 144 4.94 15.03 19.22
N MET A 145 4.95 16.14 18.50
CA MET A 145 5.54 17.39 18.95
C MET A 145 5.04 18.57 18.11
N ILE A 146 4.90 19.72 18.75
CA ILE A 146 4.69 21.01 18.10
C ILE A 146 5.87 21.92 18.49
N LYS A 147 6.46 22.64 17.53
CA LYS A 147 7.49 23.66 17.79
C LYS A 147 7.19 24.94 17.02
N ILE A 148 7.39 26.07 17.66
CA ILE A 148 7.37 27.40 17.07
C ILE A 148 8.81 27.87 16.97
N VAL A 149 9.29 28.11 15.75
CA VAL A 149 10.62 28.64 15.49
C VAL A 149 10.50 30.13 15.17
N THR A 150 11.25 30.98 15.86
CA THR A 150 11.16 32.44 15.69
C THR A 150 12.52 33.15 15.81
N PRO A 151 12.79 34.19 15.00
CA PRO A 151 13.99 35.01 15.15
C PRO A 151 13.89 36.02 16.30
N ASN A 152 12.70 36.20 16.91
CA ASN A 152 12.46 37.23 17.92
C ASN A 152 12.91 36.85 19.34
N THR A 153 13.64 35.74 19.48
CA THR A 153 14.16 35.23 20.75
C THR A 153 15.59 34.74 20.58
N ALA A 154 16.47 35.08 21.53
CA ALA A 154 17.87 34.64 21.50
C ALA A 154 18.10 33.24 22.09
N SER A 155 17.11 32.70 22.80
CA SER A 155 17.17 31.38 23.43
C SER A 155 15.80 30.75 23.42
N ASP A 156 15.75 29.43 23.55
CA ASP A 156 14.49 28.68 23.66
C ASP A 156 13.70 29.12 24.89
N ILE A 157 12.37 29.16 24.75
CA ILE A 157 11.44 29.59 25.79
C ILE A 157 10.34 28.54 25.97
N GLY A 158 10.23 28.03 27.21
CA GLY A 158 9.25 27.00 27.54
C GLY A 158 9.50 25.69 26.79
N SER A 159 8.45 24.93 26.53
CA SER A 159 8.55 23.61 25.86
C SER A 159 8.31 23.66 24.35
N PHE A 160 7.88 24.82 23.82
CA PHE A 160 7.33 24.90 22.48
C PHE A 160 7.93 25.99 21.60
N LEU A 161 8.76 26.89 22.13
CA LEU A 161 9.34 27.99 21.37
C LEU A 161 10.86 27.88 21.30
N GLU A 162 11.40 27.87 20.08
CA GLU A 162 12.83 27.76 19.79
C GLU A 162 13.34 28.97 19.02
N SER A 163 14.60 29.33 19.27
CA SER A 163 15.30 30.33 18.46
C SER A 163 15.45 29.85 17.01
N ALA A 164 15.33 30.76 16.04
CA ALA A 164 15.58 30.47 14.63
C ALA A 164 17.07 30.34 14.28
N GLU A 165 17.96 30.82 15.16
CA GLU A 165 19.42 30.87 14.94
C GLU A 165 20.04 29.51 14.52
N PRO A 166 19.66 28.34 15.10
CA PRO A 166 20.19 27.04 14.68
C PRO A 166 19.72 26.59 13.28
N TYR A 167 18.71 27.25 12.72
CA TYR A 167 18.04 26.85 11.49
C TYR A 167 18.34 27.80 10.30
N GLU A 168 19.13 28.86 10.49
CA GLU A 168 19.41 29.86 9.44
C GLU A 168 20.10 29.28 8.19
N ASP A 169 20.92 28.25 8.35
CA ASP A 169 21.61 27.56 7.24
C ASP A 169 20.81 26.40 6.64
N THR A 170 19.59 26.15 7.13
CA THR A 170 18.76 25.05 6.66
C THR A 170 17.84 25.50 5.52
N VAL A 171 17.90 24.77 4.39
CA VAL A 171 16.97 24.96 3.27
C VAL A 171 15.73 24.10 3.53
N TRP A 172 14.60 24.74 3.80
CA TRP A 172 13.29 24.12 4.01
C TRP A 172 12.44 24.11 2.74
#